data_AF-A0A6P0HHV1-F1
#
_entry.id   AF-A0A6P0HHV1-F1
#
_cell.length_a   1.000
_cell.length_b   1.000
_cell.length_c   1.000
_cell.angle_alpha   90.00
_cell.angle_beta   90.00
_cell.angle_gamma   90.00
#
_symmetry.space_group_name_H-M   'P 1'
#
loop_
_entity.id
_entity.type
_entity.pdbx_description
1 polymer ?
#
loop_
_entity_poly.entity_id
_entity_poly.type
_entity_poly.pdbx_seq_one_letter_code
_entity_poly.pdbx_strand_id
1 'polypeptide(L)'
;MSTTRSALWTEVRDHVETEAGVLTWIQSDAEGEAGGTSVAFEDLDSFTFIQLLLSVEAAFDVELLEELGDFRGTTFDDVTDFVVAQVERSRGEAAARS
;
A
#
# COMPACT_ATOMS: atom_id res chain seq x y z
N MET A 1 19.74 -12.32 7.56
CA MET A 1 18.31 -12.55 7.22
C MET A 1 17.65 -11.25 6.71
N SER A 2 18.14 -10.56 5.66
CA SER A 2 17.58 -9.20 5.41
C SER A 2 17.53 -8.65 3.99
N THR A 3 17.98 -9.37 2.96
CA THR A 3 17.90 -8.82 1.58
C THR A 3 16.50 -8.92 1.01
N THR A 4 15.80 -10.03 1.25
CA THR A 4 14.46 -10.30 0.72
C THR A 4 13.40 -9.38 1.33
N ARG A 5 13.44 -9.16 2.65
CA ARG A 5 12.52 -8.23 3.32
C ARG A 5 12.75 -6.78 2.88
N SER A 6 14.01 -6.36 2.78
CA SER A 6 14.34 -5.01 2.31
C SER A 6 13.87 -4.78 0.88
N ALA A 7 14.02 -5.78 -0.01
CA ALA A 7 13.53 -5.68 -1.38
C ALA A 7 12.00 -5.60 -1.44
N LEU A 8 11.30 -6.45 -0.68
CA LEU A 8 9.84 -6.42 -0.58
C LEU A 8 9.34 -5.08 -0.05
N TRP A 9 9.99 -4.54 0.98
CA TRP A 9 9.62 -3.24 1.53
C TRP A 9 9.74 -2.13 0.48
N THR A 10 10.84 -2.10 -0.27
CA THR A 10 11.03 -1.11 -1.35
C THR A 10 9.99 -1.26 -2.45
N GLU A 11 9.67 -2.49 -2.85
CA GLU A 11 8.64 -2.79 -3.87
C GLU A 11 7.25 -2.33 -3.41
N VAL A 12 6.87 -2.67 -2.19
CA VAL A 12 5.59 -2.23 -1.60
C VAL A 12 5.56 -0.71 -1.48
N ARG A 13 6.66 -0.09 -1.05
CA ARG A 13 6.74 1.36 -0.91
C ARG A 13 6.51 2.08 -2.22
N ASP A 14 7.24 1.67 -3.26
CA ASP A 14 7.16 2.28 -4.59
C ASP A 14 5.75 2.13 -5.18
N HIS A 15 5.13 0.97 -5.00
CA HIS A 15 3.76 0.73 -5.41
C HIS A 15 2.76 1.61 -4.65
N VAL A 16 2.87 1.69 -3.31
CA VAL A 16 1.99 2.51 -2.48
C VAL A 16 2.05 4.00 -2.88
N GLU A 17 3.24 4.55 -3.08
CA GLU A 17 3.40 5.94 -3.50
C GLU A 17 2.87 6.19 -4.91
N THR A 18 3.14 5.27 -5.83
CA THR A 18 2.66 5.38 -7.22
C THR A 18 1.14 5.38 -7.27
N GLU A 19 0.50 4.40 -6.61
CA GLU A 19 -0.96 4.29 -6.58
C GLU A 19 -1.61 5.48 -5.87
N ALA A 20 -1.03 5.96 -4.76
CA ALA A 20 -1.50 7.16 -4.08
C ALA A 20 -1.46 8.39 -5.00
N GLY A 21 -0.39 8.53 -5.79
CA GLY A 21 -0.25 9.57 -6.80
C GLY A 21 -1.32 9.47 -7.90
N VAL A 22 -1.53 8.27 -8.43
CA VAL A 22 -2.54 8.02 -9.48
C VAL A 22 -3.94 8.30 -8.97
N LEU A 23 -4.31 7.80 -7.80
CA LEU A 23 -5.64 7.97 -7.22
C LEU A 23 -5.94 9.44 -6.91
N THR A 24 -4.97 10.16 -6.35
CA THR A 24 -5.09 11.60 -6.09
C THR A 24 -5.25 12.37 -7.39
N TRP A 25 -4.48 12.02 -8.43
CA TRP A 25 -4.60 12.64 -9.75
C TRP A 25 -6.00 12.44 -10.34
N ILE A 26 -6.52 11.21 -10.33
CA ILE A 26 -7.87 10.87 -10.82
C ILE A 26 -8.94 11.75 -10.14
N GLN A 27 -8.79 12.01 -8.84
CA GLN A 27 -9.77 12.80 -8.08
C GLN A 27 -9.62 14.32 -8.25
N SER A 28 -8.42 14.79 -8.58
CA SER A 28 -8.12 16.21 -8.69
C SER A 28 -8.68 16.89 -9.95
N ASP A 29 -9.35 16.13 -10.84
CA ASP A 29 -9.85 16.59 -12.17
C ASP A 29 -8.75 17.32 -12.97
N ALA A 30 -7.48 16.97 -12.70
CA ALA A 30 -6.33 17.71 -13.17
C ALA A 30 -6.04 17.40 -14.65
N GLU A 31 -6.02 18.43 -15.48
CA GLU A 31 -5.54 18.35 -16.86
C GLU A 31 -4.01 18.23 -16.86
N GLY A 32 -3.46 17.02 -16.99
CA GLY A 32 -2.01 16.77 -17.00
C GLY A 32 -1.62 15.29 -16.95
N GLU A 33 -0.32 14.98 -17.00
CA GLU A 33 0.16 13.59 -16.88
C GLU A 33 0.00 13.07 -15.45
N ALA A 34 -0.58 11.87 -15.33
CA ALA A 34 -0.61 11.11 -14.09
C ALA A 34 0.83 10.70 -13.74
N GLY A 35 1.42 11.35 -12.73
CA GLY A 35 2.76 11.01 -12.26
C GLY A 35 3.69 12.23 -12.27
N GLY A 36 3.76 12.92 -11.14
CA GLY A 36 4.69 14.04 -10.97
C GLY A 36 4.55 14.80 -9.66
N THR A 37 3.39 14.71 -9.02
CA THR A 37 3.17 15.33 -7.71
C THR A 37 3.51 14.33 -6.62
N SER A 38 4.50 14.65 -5.80
CA SER A 38 4.71 13.97 -4.52
C SER A 38 3.47 14.24 -3.66
N VAL A 39 2.62 13.22 -3.52
CA VAL A 39 1.44 13.25 -2.65
C VAL A 39 1.91 13.00 -1.23
N ALA A 40 1.44 13.77 -0.26
CA ALA A 40 1.65 13.46 1.15
C ALA A 40 0.55 12.51 1.64
N PHE A 41 0.85 11.66 2.62
CA PHE A 41 -0.15 10.75 3.17
C PHE A 41 -1.37 11.48 3.74
N GLU A 42 -1.15 12.66 4.32
CA GLU A 42 -2.20 13.52 4.86
C GLU A 42 -3.16 14.12 3.82
N ASP A 43 -2.79 14.09 2.54
CA ASP A 43 -3.65 14.54 1.43
C ASP A 43 -4.67 13.47 1.03
N LEU A 44 -4.49 12.22 1.48
CA LEU A 44 -5.40 11.13 1.17
C LEU A 44 -6.66 11.22 2.02
N ASP A 45 -7.80 11.45 1.36
CA ASP A 45 -9.07 11.27 2.03
C ASP A 45 -9.34 9.78 2.37
N SER A 46 -10.30 9.54 3.26
CA SER A 46 -10.61 8.18 3.71
C SER A 46 -11.04 7.25 2.58
N PHE A 47 -11.64 7.77 1.50
CA PHE A 47 -12.08 6.96 0.38
C PHE A 47 -10.89 6.56 -0.50
N THR A 48 -10.00 7.51 -0.78
CA THR A 48 -8.74 7.34 -1.51
C THR A 48 -7.83 6.36 -0.80
N PHE A 49 -7.73 6.46 0.53
CA PHE A 49 -6.98 5.52 1.33
C PHE A 49 -7.53 4.09 1.21
N ILE A 50 -8.86 3.90 1.19
CA ILE A 50 -9.46 2.58 0.96
C ILE A 50 -9.18 2.07 -0.46
N GLN A 51 -9.26 2.93 -1.48
CA GLN A 51 -8.91 2.54 -2.87
C GLN A 51 -7.44 2.14 -2.99
N LEU A 52 -6.55 2.85 -2.30
CA LEU A 52 -5.13 2.53 -2.22
C LEU A 52 -4.93 1.13 -1.62
N LEU A 53 -5.57 0.84 -0.48
CA LEU A 53 -5.47 -0.48 0.15
C LEU A 53 -6.00 -1.59 -0.78
N LEU A 54 -7.14 -1.40 -1.44
CA LEU A 54 -7.68 -2.37 -2.41
C LEU A 54 -6.71 -2.63 -3.58
N SER A 55 -6.05 -1.59 -4.09
CA SER A 55 -5.06 -1.72 -5.16
C SER A 55 -3.87 -2.55 -4.70
N VAL A 56 -3.37 -2.28 -3.49
CA VAL A 56 -2.25 -3.00 -2.87
C VAL A 56 -2.63 -4.45 -2.54
N GLU A 57 -3.84 -4.72 -2.02
CA GLU A 57 -4.36 -6.07 -1.81
C GLU A 57 -4.30 -6.90 -3.08
N ALA A 58 -4.79 -6.34 -4.19
CA ALA A 58 -4.79 -7.00 -5.49
C ALA A 58 -3.38 -7.23 -6.04
N ALA A 59 -2.46 -6.29 -5.82
CA ALA A 59 -1.09 -6.38 -6.31
C ALA A 59 -0.25 -7.44 -5.56
N PHE A 60 -0.49 -7.61 -4.25
CA PHE A 60 0.33 -8.46 -3.39
C PHE A 60 -0.36 -9.73 -2.87
N ASP A 61 -1.62 -9.98 -3.26
CA ASP A 61 -2.43 -11.14 -2.87
C ASP A 61 -2.54 -11.28 -1.34
N VAL A 62 -3.02 -10.21 -0.70
CA VAL A 62 -3.19 -10.09 0.75
C VAL A 62 -4.54 -9.45 1.10
N GLU A 63 -5.02 -9.72 2.32
CA GLU A 63 -6.23 -9.11 2.88
C GLU A 63 -5.82 -8.00 3.86
N LEU A 64 -5.98 -6.73 3.50
CA LEU A 64 -5.59 -5.56 4.29
C LEU A 64 -6.78 -4.93 5.00
N LEU A 65 -7.92 -4.80 4.31
CA LEU A 65 -9.12 -4.14 4.81
C LEU A 65 -9.73 -4.85 6.02
N GLU A 66 -9.66 -6.17 6.06
CA GLU A 66 -10.17 -6.97 7.18
C GLU A 66 -9.37 -6.70 8.48
N GLU A 67 -8.08 -6.45 8.36
CA GLU A 67 -7.15 -6.18 9.47
C GLU A 67 -7.01 -4.67 9.76
N LEU A 68 -7.71 -3.81 9.00
CA LEU A 68 -7.55 -2.36 9.09
C LEU A 68 -8.00 -1.77 10.44
N GLY A 69 -8.84 -2.49 11.19
CA GLY A 69 -9.36 -2.05 12.50
C GLY A 69 -8.27 -1.74 13.52
N ASP A 70 -7.12 -2.39 13.41
CA ASP A 70 -5.97 -2.23 14.31
C ASP A 70 -4.89 -1.29 13.74
N PHE A 71 -5.02 -0.86 12.48
CA PHE A 71 -4.07 0.05 11.85
C PHE A 71 -4.21 1.47 12.41
N ARG A 72 -3.08 2.06 12.83
CA ARG A 72 -3.00 3.43 13.39
C ARG A 72 -1.92 4.28 12.72
N GLY A 73 -1.34 3.80 11.61
CA GLY A 73 -0.30 4.50 10.90
C GLY A 73 -0.80 5.80 10.28
N THR A 74 0.10 6.77 10.15
CA THR A 74 -0.19 8.10 9.58
C THR A 74 0.79 8.49 8.48
N THR A 75 1.60 7.54 8.03
CA THR A 75 2.59 7.74 6.98
C THR A 75 2.52 6.59 6.00
N PHE A 76 3.02 6.83 4.79
CA PHE A 76 3.22 5.76 3.82
C PHE A 76 4.20 4.69 4.33
N ASP A 77 5.13 5.03 5.24
CA ASP A 77 6.07 4.04 5.82
C ASP A 77 5.30 3.08 6.72
N ASP A 78 4.37 3.60 7.53
CA ASP A 78 3.50 2.77 8.37
C ASP A 78 2.62 1.84 7.54
N VAL A 79 2.05 2.34 6.43
CA VAL A 79 1.28 1.51 5.48
C VAL A 79 2.17 0.43 4.87
N THR A 80 3.38 0.81 4.44
CA THR A 80 4.34 -0.13 3.85
C THR A 80 4.68 -1.24 4.84
N ASP A 81 4.97 -0.89 6.09
CA ASP A 81 5.27 -1.86 7.15
C ASP A 81 4.08 -2.78 7.43
N PHE A 82 2.86 -2.23 7.47
CA PHE A 82 1.64 -3.00 7.63
C PHE A 82 1.43 -4.02 6.50
N VAL A 83 1.59 -3.58 5.25
CA VAL A 83 1.45 -4.45 4.06
C VAL A 83 2.53 -5.52 4.03
N VAL A 84 3.79 -5.17 4.29
CA VAL A 84 4.91 -6.13 4.34
C VAL A 84 4.66 -7.21 5.39
N ALA A 85 4.19 -6.83 6.58
CA ALA A 85 3.85 -7.78 7.64
C ALA A 85 2.74 -8.74 7.18
N GLN A 86 1.74 -8.23 6.46
CA GLN A 86 0.64 -9.05 5.95
C GLN A 86 1.07 -10.01 4.85
N VAL A 87 1.93 -9.56 3.93
CA VAL A 87 2.52 -10.42 2.88
C VAL A 87 3.32 -11.56 3.50
N GLU A 88 4.13 -11.27 4.51
CA GLU A 88 4.89 -12.30 5.22
C GLU A 88 3.97 -13.30 5.94
N ARG A 89 2.90 -12.83 6.59
CA ARG A 89 1.89 -13.68 7.25
C ARG A 89 1.20 -14.60 6.24
N SER A 90 0.64 -14.04 5.16
CA SER A 90 -0.07 -14.78 4.11
C SER A 90 0.81 -15.87 3.48
N ARG A 91 2.07 -15.54 3.16
CA ARG A 91 3.04 -16.51 2.63
C ARG A 91 3.35 -17.63 3.63
N GLY A 92 3.45 -17.31 4.92
CA GLY A 92 3.63 -18.30 5.98
C GLY A 92 2.46 -19.28 6.09
N GLU A 93 1.23 -18.77 6.01
CA GLU A 93 0.00 -19.58 6.05
C GLU A 93 -0.18 -20.45 4.80
N ALA A 94 0.16 -19.94 3.62
CA ALA A 94 0.17 -20.73 2.38
C ALA A 94 1.18 -21.89 2.44
N ALA A 95 2.38 -21.63 2.97
CA ALA A 95 3.40 -22.66 3.15
C ALA A 95 2.98 -23.74 4.17
N ALA A 96 2.27 -23.38 5.23
CA ALA A 96 1.78 -24.33 6.22
C ALA A 96 0.63 -25.24 5.70
N ARG A 97 -0.04 -24.83 4.62
CA ARG A 97 -1.14 -25.58 3.97
C ARG A 97 -0.68 -26.48 2.81
N SER A 98 0.58 -26.37 2.39
CA SER A 98 1.18 -27.12 1.27
C SER A 98 1.91 -28.38 1.76
#